data_AF-A0A957BY69-F1
#
_entry.id   AF-A0A957BY69-F1
#
_cell.length_a   1.000
_cell.length_b   1.000
_cell.length_c   1.000
_cell.angle_alpha   90.00
_cell.angle_beta   90.00
_cell.angle_gamma   90.00
#
_symmetry.space_group_name_H-M   'P 1'
#
loop_
_entity.id
_entity.type
_entity.pdbx_description
1 polymer ?
#
loop_
_entity_poly.entity_id
_entity_poly.type
_entity_poly.pdbx_seq_one_letter_code
_entity_poly.pdbx_strand_id
1 'polypeptide(L)'
;NHGEDLKEYYFYLDNTPTHSYMKMLYKYPQVAFPYHDLVETNRQRGRFDPEFELIDAIPQAFQDNRYFDVFIEYAKADEEDLLCRVTAVNQGPDAAPIHILPHLWYRNVWSWGYNSEHPVIRATGPGEAETQHRHLGRRWWYVRADGQTPELLFTENDTNHNRLYGQDNTTPYVKDGIHETVVNGQRGGVNPEQIGSKAAAHFQKLVAPGETFVVQIRFSNKQQHQPFDQLDAIFNQRIQEADAFYATVHPAHLSPDEKLIQRQALAGLLWSKQFYHYSVELWLKGDPVGTPTPPQHQDGRNHDWGHLYNLDVLSMPDKWEYPWYAAWDTAFQSLPIAMVDPEWAKRQLILLLREWYMHPNGQIPAYEWNFSDVNPP
;
A
#
# COMPACT_ATOMS: atom_id res chain seq x y z
N ASN A 1 -23.86 11.53 0.28
CA ASN A 1 -22.79 10.88 1.04
C ASN A 1 -22.25 9.74 0.22
N HIS A 2 -21.02 9.87 -0.28
CA HIS A 2 -20.48 8.88 -1.20
C HIS A 2 -19.78 7.73 -0.45
N GLY A 3 -19.43 7.89 0.84
CA GLY A 3 -18.99 6.76 1.68
C GLY A 3 -17.81 5.99 1.08
N GLU A 4 -17.04 6.70 0.26
CA GLU A 4 -16.22 6.13 -0.80
C GLU A 4 -14.71 6.26 -0.45
N ASP A 5 -14.35 7.11 0.52
CA ASP A 5 -13.00 7.21 1.08
C ASP A 5 -12.84 6.48 2.44
N LEU A 6 -11.58 6.30 2.87
CA LEU A 6 -11.25 5.62 4.13
C LEU A 6 -11.38 6.47 5.40
N LYS A 7 -11.75 7.74 5.28
CA LYS A 7 -11.79 8.72 6.38
C LYS A 7 -10.45 8.84 7.11
N GLU A 8 -9.37 8.84 6.34
CA GLU A 8 -8.00 8.95 6.83
C GLU A 8 -7.27 10.14 6.19
N TYR A 9 -6.39 10.79 6.96
CA TYR A 9 -5.69 11.98 6.50
C TYR A 9 -4.25 11.67 6.14
N TYR A 10 -3.99 11.55 4.85
CA TYR A 10 -2.66 11.40 4.28
C TYR A 10 -2.44 12.35 3.11
N PHE A 11 -1.19 12.75 2.92
CA PHE A 11 -0.79 13.75 1.93
C PHE A 11 0.47 13.27 1.20
N TYR A 12 0.44 13.25 -0.12
CA TYR A 12 1.62 12.94 -0.93
C TYR A 12 2.46 14.20 -1.08
N LEU A 13 3.61 14.18 -0.42
CA LEU A 13 4.48 15.35 -0.36
C LEU A 13 5.49 15.34 -1.50
N ASP A 14 5.92 14.15 -1.94
CA ASP A 14 6.93 14.00 -2.98
C ASP A 14 6.90 12.62 -3.64
N ASN A 15 7.29 12.57 -4.90
CA ASN A 15 7.54 11.34 -5.65
C ASN A 15 8.30 11.68 -6.94
N THR A 16 9.06 10.73 -7.48
CA THR A 16 9.71 10.84 -8.78
C THR A 16 9.15 9.77 -9.71
N PRO A 17 9.15 9.95 -11.05
CA PRO A 17 8.63 8.94 -11.97
C PRO A 17 9.22 7.54 -11.80
N THR A 18 10.52 7.48 -11.47
CA THR A 18 11.28 6.26 -11.21
C THR A 18 11.08 5.71 -9.80
N HIS A 19 10.33 6.43 -8.96
CA HIS A 19 10.13 6.14 -7.53
C HIS A 19 11.46 6.03 -6.78
N SER A 20 12.48 6.79 -7.20
CA SER A 20 13.81 6.81 -6.57
C SER A 20 13.79 7.57 -5.24
N TYR A 21 12.91 8.56 -5.11
CA TYR A 21 12.48 9.19 -3.86
C TYR A 21 10.96 9.26 -3.80
N MET A 22 10.39 8.99 -2.63
CA MET A 22 8.97 9.16 -2.34
C MET A 22 8.79 9.67 -0.91
N LYS A 23 7.83 10.55 -0.67
CA LYS A 23 7.45 11.02 0.66
C LYS A 23 5.95 11.22 0.78
N MET A 24 5.37 10.67 1.83
CA MET A 24 4.01 10.98 2.25
C MET A 24 3.96 11.30 3.74
N LEU A 25 2.94 12.05 4.13
CA LEU A 25 2.56 12.30 5.52
C LEU A 25 1.26 11.57 5.79
N TYR A 26 1.15 10.95 6.96
CA TYR A 26 -0.08 10.41 7.51
C TYR A 26 -0.32 11.02 8.90
N LYS A 27 -1.52 11.56 9.15
CA LYS A 27 -1.90 12.09 10.45
C LYS A 27 -2.60 10.98 11.25
N TYR A 28 -1.90 10.43 12.23
CA TYR A 28 -2.38 9.31 13.04
C TYR A 28 -2.92 9.79 14.40
N PRO A 29 -4.24 9.73 14.66
CA PRO A 29 -4.80 10.18 15.93
C PRO A 29 -4.25 9.42 17.14
N GLN A 30 -4.11 10.09 18.29
CA GLN A 30 -3.71 9.49 19.57
C GLN A 30 -4.88 8.93 20.37
N VAL A 31 -6.07 8.94 19.77
CA VAL A 31 -7.33 8.46 20.35
C VAL A 31 -7.82 7.25 19.57
N ALA A 32 -8.78 6.51 20.15
CA ALA A 32 -9.44 5.43 19.43
C ALA A 32 -10.07 5.94 18.13
N PHE A 33 -9.79 5.26 17.02
CA PHE A 33 -10.32 5.65 15.72
C PHE A 33 -11.84 5.44 15.67
N PRO A 34 -12.64 6.44 15.26
CA PRO A 34 -14.10 6.45 15.45
C PRO A 34 -14.85 5.67 14.35
N TYR A 35 -14.44 4.43 14.03
CA TYR A 35 -15.02 3.64 12.93
C TYR A 35 -16.55 3.56 12.96
N HIS A 36 -17.12 3.24 14.11
CA HIS A 36 -18.57 3.06 14.25
C HIS A 36 -19.33 4.37 14.02
N ASP A 37 -18.85 5.48 14.55
CA ASP A 37 -19.50 6.79 14.39
C ASP A 37 -19.42 7.27 12.95
N LEU A 38 -18.26 7.10 12.31
CA LEU A 38 -18.08 7.39 10.88
C LEU A 38 -19.08 6.60 10.04
N VAL A 39 -19.26 5.29 10.28
CA VAL A 39 -20.19 4.46 9.51
C VAL A 39 -21.65 4.82 9.76
N GLU A 40 -22.08 4.90 11.03
CA GLU A 40 -23.48 5.14 11.38
C GLU A 40 -23.95 6.54 10.99
N THR A 41 -23.12 7.56 11.23
CA THR A 41 -23.46 8.94 10.88
C THR A 41 -23.49 9.11 9.36
N ASN A 42 -22.51 8.56 8.63
CA ASN A 42 -22.53 8.65 7.17
C ASN A 42 -23.73 7.92 6.55
N ARG A 43 -24.18 6.78 7.13
CA ARG A 43 -25.40 6.06 6.68
C ARG A 43 -26.67 6.91 6.77
N GLN A 44 -26.75 7.83 7.72
CA GLN A 44 -27.93 8.66 7.95
C GLN A 44 -27.96 9.93 7.09
N ARG A 45 -26.81 10.32 6.49
CA ARG A 45 -26.71 11.53 5.67
C ARG A 45 -27.15 11.28 4.23
N GLY A 46 -27.84 12.25 3.65
CA GLY A 46 -28.35 12.22 2.29
C GLY A 46 -27.35 12.72 1.25
N ARG A 47 -27.86 12.96 0.03
CA ARG A 47 -27.10 13.54 -1.09
C ARG A 47 -26.72 15.01 -0.86
N PHE A 48 -27.55 15.74 -0.11
CA PHE A 48 -27.40 17.20 0.06
C PHE A 48 -26.64 17.59 1.33
N ASP A 49 -26.35 16.63 2.21
CA ASP A 49 -25.56 16.86 3.40
C ASP A 49 -24.07 16.81 3.05
N PRO A 50 -23.22 17.64 3.70
CA PRO A 50 -21.78 17.50 3.58
C PRO A 50 -21.35 16.12 4.08
N GLU A 51 -20.19 15.66 3.64
CA GLU A 51 -19.61 14.41 4.12
C GLU A 51 -19.24 14.51 5.60
N PHE A 52 -19.36 13.40 6.35
CA PHE A 52 -18.91 13.34 7.74
C PHE A 52 -17.51 12.78 7.80
N GLU A 53 -16.57 13.64 8.16
CA GLU A 53 -15.14 13.37 8.10
C GLU A 53 -14.54 12.99 9.47
N LEU A 54 -13.31 12.49 9.46
CA LEU A 54 -12.58 12.17 10.69
C LEU A 54 -12.48 13.37 11.65
N ILE A 55 -12.25 14.58 11.11
CA ILE A 55 -12.19 15.81 11.92
C ILE A 55 -13.54 16.14 12.58
N ASP A 56 -14.66 15.73 11.99
CA ASP A 56 -15.99 15.93 12.56
C ASP A 56 -16.29 14.90 13.66
N ALA A 57 -15.76 13.68 13.51
CA ALA A 57 -15.94 12.59 14.47
C ALA A 57 -15.07 12.74 15.74
N ILE A 58 -13.86 13.31 15.59
CA ILE A 58 -12.92 13.53 16.72
C ILE A 58 -12.36 14.98 16.74
N PRO A 59 -13.23 16.01 16.78
CA PRO A 59 -12.81 17.40 16.62
C PRO A 59 -11.85 17.85 17.71
N GLN A 60 -12.08 17.43 18.96
CA GLN A 60 -11.23 17.79 20.08
C GLN A 60 -9.81 17.23 19.93
N ALA A 61 -9.65 16.02 19.37
CA ALA A 61 -8.33 15.44 19.17
C ALA A 61 -7.48 16.27 18.20
N PHE A 62 -8.08 16.77 17.11
CA PHE A 62 -7.36 17.65 16.18
C PHE A 62 -7.13 19.06 16.73
N GLN A 63 -8.13 19.65 17.42
CA GLN A 63 -7.98 20.97 18.05
C GLN A 63 -6.86 21.00 19.09
N ASP A 64 -6.71 19.91 19.85
CA ASP A 64 -5.65 19.76 20.86
C ASP A 64 -4.32 19.22 20.29
N ASN A 65 -4.21 19.06 18.97
CA ASN A 65 -3.06 18.44 18.29
C ASN A 65 -2.73 17.01 18.77
N ARG A 66 -3.70 16.26 19.28
CA ARG A 66 -3.54 14.86 19.74
C ARG A 66 -3.47 13.88 18.58
N TYR A 67 -2.42 14.01 17.78
CA TYR A 67 -2.07 13.11 16.68
C TYR A 67 -0.55 13.05 16.50
N PHE A 68 -0.09 12.02 15.80
CA PHE A 68 1.26 11.95 15.27
C PHE A 68 1.26 12.40 13.82
N ASP A 69 2.23 13.23 13.45
CA ASP A 69 2.64 13.33 12.05
C ASP A 69 3.58 12.16 11.75
N VAL A 70 3.13 11.24 10.90
CA VAL A 70 3.89 10.06 10.49
C VAL A 70 4.36 10.25 9.05
N PHE A 71 5.63 10.61 8.87
CA PHE A 71 6.24 10.68 7.55
C PHE A 71 6.71 9.29 7.14
N ILE A 72 6.38 8.90 5.92
CA ILE A 72 6.87 7.67 5.28
C ILE A 72 7.65 8.08 4.05
N GLU A 73 8.95 7.82 4.09
CA GLU A 73 9.87 8.17 3.01
C GLU A 73 10.52 6.92 2.45
N TYR A 74 10.58 6.82 1.12
CA TYR A 74 11.32 5.79 0.41
C TYR A 74 12.48 6.40 -0.37
N ALA A 75 13.61 5.70 -0.40
CA ALA A 75 14.74 6.03 -1.25
C ALA A 75 15.33 4.75 -1.85
N LYS A 76 15.64 4.78 -3.15
CA LYS A 76 16.34 3.67 -3.82
C LYS A 76 17.85 3.89 -3.74
N ALA A 77 18.56 2.89 -3.21
CA ALA A 77 20.00 2.79 -3.40
C ALA A 77 20.34 2.25 -4.80
N ASP A 78 19.49 1.35 -5.30
CA ASP A 78 19.56 0.71 -6.61
C ASP A 78 18.14 0.21 -6.99
N GLU A 79 17.97 -0.37 -8.18
CA GLU A 79 16.69 -0.90 -8.68
C GLU A 79 16.07 -1.98 -7.76
N GLU A 80 16.91 -2.78 -7.11
CA GLU A 80 16.51 -3.87 -6.21
C GLU A 80 16.95 -3.64 -4.75
N ASP A 81 17.27 -2.39 -4.38
CA ASP A 81 17.69 -2.01 -3.04
C ASP A 81 16.92 -0.78 -2.55
N LEU A 82 15.92 -1.05 -1.71
CA LEU A 82 14.92 -0.09 -1.25
C LEU A 82 15.16 0.24 0.22
N LEU A 83 15.26 1.53 0.54
CA LEU A 83 15.22 2.02 1.91
C LEU A 83 13.86 2.67 2.19
N CYS A 84 13.38 2.48 3.41
CA CYS A 84 12.21 3.17 3.94
C CYS A 84 12.54 3.77 5.31
N ARG A 85 12.04 4.97 5.58
CA ARG A 85 12.16 5.68 6.84
C ARG A 85 10.76 6.09 7.29
N VAL A 86 10.34 5.59 8.43
CA VAL A 86 9.10 6.00 9.10
C VAL A 86 9.47 6.92 10.25
N THR A 87 9.02 8.17 10.20
CA THR A 87 9.32 9.20 11.20
C THR A 87 8.01 9.65 11.83
N ALA A 88 7.76 9.29 13.09
CA ALA A 88 6.60 9.70 13.85
C ALA A 88 6.94 10.84 14.80
N VAL A 89 6.29 11.99 14.63
CA VAL A 89 6.45 13.17 15.48
C VAL A 89 5.19 13.35 16.31
N ASN A 90 5.31 13.41 17.64
CA ASN A 90 4.18 13.68 18.51
C ASN A 90 3.83 15.18 18.48
N GLN A 91 2.68 15.53 17.90
CA GLN A 91 2.20 16.93 17.87
C GLN A 91 1.38 17.30 19.12
N GLY A 92 1.05 16.31 19.95
CA GLY A 92 0.20 16.45 21.11
C GLY A 92 0.92 17.06 22.32
N PRO A 93 0.14 17.54 23.29
CA PRO A 93 0.67 18.19 24.51
C PRO A 93 1.22 17.19 25.53
N ASP A 94 0.87 15.90 25.40
CA ASP A 94 1.23 14.83 26.34
C ASP A 94 2.06 13.74 25.65
N ALA A 95 2.84 12.99 26.44
CA ALA A 95 3.52 11.82 25.93
C ALA A 95 2.49 10.75 25.50
N ALA A 96 2.63 10.22 24.29
CA ALA A 96 1.67 9.28 23.71
C ALA A 96 2.36 7.99 23.25
N PRO A 97 1.75 6.80 23.47
CA PRO A 97 2.29 5.54 22.99
C PRO A 97 2.10 5.42 21.49
N ILE A 98 3.11 4.86 20.79
CA ILE A 98 3.00 4.46 19.40
C ILE A 98 3.61 3.07 19.20
N HIS A 99 2.97 2.29 18.33
CA HIS A 99 3.49 1.03 17.84
C HIS A 99 3.76 1.17 16.33
N ILE A 100 4.95 0.78 15.88
CA ILE A 100 5.32 0.78 14.46
C ILE A 100 5.75 -0.63 14.10
N LEU A 101 5.11 -1.20 13.08
CA LEU A 101 5.34 -2.57 12.65
C LEU A 101 5.63 -2.61 11.15
N PRO A 102 6.88 -2.46 10.70
CA PRO A 102 7.19 -2.72 9.30
C PRO A 102 6.95 -4.20 8.99
N HIS A 103 6.12 -4.46 7.99
CA HIS A 103 5.75 -5.82 7.56
C HIS A 103 6.53 -6.24 6.31
N LEU A 104 6.85 -7.54 6.25
CA LEU A 104 7.28 -8.24 5.04
C LEU A 104 6.38 -9.46 4.85
N TRP A 105 5.75 -9.62 3.69
CA TRP A 105 4.81 -10.71 3.47
C TRP A 105 4.69 -11.09 2.00
N TYR A 106 4.30 -12.34 1.75
CA TYR A 106 3.91 -12.82 0.44
C TYR A 106 2.40 -12.91 0.33
N ARG A 107 1.84 -12.47 -0.82
CA ARG A 107 0.45 -12.77 -1.18
C ARG A 107 0.26 -14.28 -1.17
N ASN A 108 -0.75 -14.74 -0.44
CA ASN A 108 -1.13 -16.14 -0.48
C ASN A 108 -1.63 -16.49 -1.87
N VAL A 109 -0.80 -17.23 -2.60
CA VAL A 109 -1.09 -17.83 -3.91
C VAL A 109 -1.02 -19.36 -3.86
N TRP A 110 -0.61 -19.92 -2.73
CA TRP A 110 -0.38 -21.36 -2.54
C TRP A 110 -1.63 -22.12 -2.10
N SER A 111 -2.58 -21.45 -1.46
CA SER A 111 -3.81 -22.10 -0.98
C SER A 111 -4.85 -22.38 -2.06
N TRP A 112 -4.69 -21.81 -3.27
CA TRP A 112 -5.72 -21.81 -4.32
C TRP A 112 -5.58 -22.95 -5.34
N GLY A 113 -4.50 -23.74 -5.30
CA GLY A 113 -4.30 -24.92 -6.15
C GLY A 113 -3.66 -24.67 -7.51
N TYR A 114 -3.27 -23.42 -7.84
CA TYR A 114 -2.53 -23.10 -9.06
C TYR A 114 -1.00 -23.26 -8.91
N ASN A 115 -0.48 -23.07 -7.70
CA ASN A 115 0.94 -23.19 -7.38
C ASN A 115 1.04 -23.76 -5.97
N SER A 116 1.94 -24.70 -5.72
CA SER A 116 2.20 -25.24 -4.38
C SER A 116 3.47 -24.68 -3.75
N GLU A 117 4.21 -23.82 -4.46
CA GLU A 117 5.42 -23.19 -3.93
C GLU A 117 5.07 -22.26 -2.77
N HIS A 118 5.59 -22.59 -1.60
CA HIS A 118 5.36 -21.89 -0.36
C HIS A 118 6.60 -21.04 -0.01
N PRO A 119 6.54 -19.70 -0.17
CA PRO A 119 7.69 -18.87 0.12
C PRO A 119 7.98 -18.84 1.62
N VAL A 120 9.26 -18.64 1.96
CA VAL A 120 9.71 -18.62 3.35
C VAL A 120 10.44 -17.32 3.64
N ILE A 121 10.02 -16.66 4.72
CA ILE A 121 10.74 -15.59 5.41
C ILE A 121 11.24 -16.19 6.72
N ARG A 122 12.50 -15.96 7.05
CA ARG A 122 13.07 -16.43 8.33
C ARG A 122 13.96 -15.36 8.95
N ALA A 123 13.97 -15.28 10.28
CA ALA A 123 14.94 -14.46 10.98
C ALA A 123 16.38 -14.98 10.76
N THR A 124 17.31 -14.06 10.55
CA THR A 124 18.77 -14.35 10.51
C THR A 124 19.53 -13.64 11.62
N GLY A 125 18.89 -12.70 12.31
CA GLY A 125 19.44 -11.97 13.45
C GLY A 125 18.42 -10.98 14.02
N PRO A 126 18.79 -10.23 15.09
CA PRO A 126 17.94 -9.19 15.63
C PRO A 126 17.64 -8.12 14.57
N GLY A 127 16.36 -7.92 14.25
CA GLY A 127 15.96 -6.97 13.21
C GLY A 127 16.36 -7.36 11.78
N GLU A 128 16.66 -8.63 11.53
CA GLU A 128 17.07 -9.13 10.21
C GLU A 128 16.28 -10.39 9.82
N ALA A 129 15.80 -10.42 8.58
CA ALA A 129 15.23 -11.60 7.97
C ALA A 129 15.72 -11.79 6.53
N GLU A 130 15.80 -13.05 6.11
CA GLU A 130 16.03 -13.42 4.71
C GLU A 130 14.79 -14.10 4.11
N THR A 131 14.67 -14.01 2.80
CA THR A 131 13.67 -14.77 2.05
C THR A 131 14.19 -15.18 0.68
N GLN A 132 13.61 -16.25 0.14
CA GLN A 132 13.90 -16.74 -1.20
C GLN A 132 12.60 -17.09 -1.92
N HIS A 133 12.46 -16.59 -3.15
CA HIS A 133 11.31 -16.87 -4.01
C HIS A 133 11.76 -17.04 -5.46
N ARG A 134 11.13 -17.95 -6.23
CA ARG A 134 11.58 -18.28 -7.59
C ARG A 134 11.78 -17.08 -8.52
N HIS A 135 10.94 -16.05 -8.41
CA HIS A 135 10.95 -14.88 -9.30
C HIS A 135 11.78 -13.72 -8.74
N LEU A 136 11.93 -13.64 -7.42
CA LEU A 136 12.66 -12.55 -6.76
C LEU A 136 14.09 -12.97 -6.38
N GLY A 137 14.44 -14.25 -6.49
CA GLY A 137 15.69 -14.76 -5.95
C GLY A 137 15.75 -14.62 -4.43
N ARG A 138 16.97 -14.49 -3.90
CA ARG A 138 17.22 -14.26 -2.47
C ARG A 138 17.17 -12.76 -2.17
N ARG A 139 16.54 -12.42 -1.04
CA ARG A 139 16.38 -11.05 -0.54
C ARG A 139 16.66 -10.98 0.96
N TRP A 140 17.13 -9.83 1.40
CA TRP A 140 17.39 -9.51 2.80
C TRP A 140 16.57 -8.31 3.23
N TRP A 141 16.04 -8.39 4.44
CA TRP A 141 15.21 -7.37 5.05
C TRP A 141 15.80 -7.00 6.41
N TYR A 142 16.07 -5.71 6.58
CA TYR A 142 16.69 -5.16 7.78
C TYR A 142 15.77 -4.09 8.35
N VAL A 143 15.67 -4.05 9.68
CA VAL A 143 14.92 -3.02 10.41
C VAL A 143 15.68 -2.57 11.65
N ARG A 144 15.63 -1.27 11.96
CA ARG A 144 16.15 -0.75 13.22
C ARG A 144 15.39 0.49 13.69
N ALA A 145 15.49 0.74 14.98
CA ALA A 145 15.20 2.02 15.60
C ALA A 145 16.27 2.30 16.66
N ASP A 146 16.64 3.56 16.86
CA ASP A 146 17.71 3.91 17.80
C ASP A 146 17.36 3.47 19.23
N GLY A 147 18.29 2.74 19.87
CA GLY A 147 18.14 2.26 21.24
C GLY A 147 17.12 1.13 21.44
N GLN A 148 16.58 0.54 20.37
CA GLN A 148 15.58 -0.52 20.47
C GLN A 148 15.84 -1.66 19.48
N THR A 149 15.91 -2.89 20.01
CA THR A 149 15.84 -4.12 19.21
C THR A 149 14.36 -4.48 19.02
N PRO A 150 13.88 -4.70 17.78
CA PRO A 150 12.49 -5.07 17.56
C PRO A 150 12.19 -6.50 18.05
N GLU A 151 10.96 -6.73 18.47
CA GLU A 151 10.43 -8.08 18.54
C GLU A 151 10.01 -8.52 17.14
N LEU A 152 10.61 -9.60 16.61
CA LEU A 152 10.22 -10.14 15.31
C LEU A 152 9.08 -11.15 15.48
N LEU A 153 7.94 -10.84 14.86
CA LEU A 153 6.71 -11.64 14.89
C LEU A 153 6.50 -12.31 13.53
N PHE A 154 6.25 -13.62 13.52
CA PHE A 154 6.10 -14.40 12.29
C PHE A 154 4.77 -15.15 12.28
N THR A 155 4.11 -15.18 11.12
CA THR A 155 2.93 -15.99 10.83
C THR A 155 2.98 -16.47 9.39
N GLU A 156 2.03 -17.29 9.00
CA GLU A 156 1.65 -17.44 7.60
C GLU A 156 0.71 -16.32 7.17
N ASN A 157 0.71 -15.97 5.88
CA ASN A 157 -0.32 -15.11 5.29
C ASN A 157 -1.59 -15.91 4.93
N ASP A 158 -1.87 -16.97 5.68
CA ASP A 158 -2.98 -17.88 5.47
C ASP A 158 -4.27 -17.34 6.08
N THR A 159 -5.39 -17.64 5.41
CA THR A 159 -6.74 -17.29 5.87
C THR A 159 -7.03 -17.96 7.20
N ASN A 160 -7.58 -17.20 8.15
CA ASN A 160 -8.10 -17.75 9.40
C ASN A 160 -9.46 -18.40 9.15
N HIS A 161 -9.44 -19.68 8.77
CA HIS A 161 -10.64 -20.49 8.53
C HIS A 161 -11.47 -20.71 9.79
N ASN A 162 -10.83 -20.76 10.96
CA ASN A 162 -11.55 -20.88 12.23
C ASN A 162 -12.45 -19.68 12.48
N ARG A 163 -11.91 -18.47 12.33
CA ARG A 163 -12.66 -17.23 12.56
C ARG A 163 -13.72 -16.98 11.48
N LEU A 164 -13.43 -17.25 10.21
CA LEU A 164 -14.33 -16.93 9.11
C LEU A 164 -15.39 -18.00 8.86
N TYR A 165 -15.05 -19.27 9.06
CA TYR A 165 -15.89 -20.41 8.63
C TYR A 165 -16.14 -21.44 9.73
N GLY A 166 -15.60 -21.25 10.94
CA GLY A 166 -15.70 -22.23 12.03
C GLY A 166 -14.98 -23.54 11.74
N GLN A 167 -13.98 -23.53 10.85
CA GLN A 167 -13.23 -24.71 10.42
C GLN A 167 -11.82 -24.72 11.03
N ASP A 168 -11.20 -25.89 11.13
CA ASP A 168 -9.83 -25.96 11.64
C ASP A 168 -8.83 -25.30 10.68
N ASN A 169 -7.88 -24.55 11.23
CA ASN A 169 -6.77 -24.01 10.46
C ASN A 169 -5.73 -25.10 10.21
N THR A 170 -5.07 -25.06 9.04
CA THR A 170 -3.95 -25.95 8.70
C THR A 170 -2.72 -25.72 9.58
N THR A 171 -2.58 -24.50 10.09
CA THR A 171 -1.51 -24.05 11.00
C THR A 171 -2.13 -23.17 12.09
N PRO A 172 -1.60 -23.19 13.33
CA PRO A 172 -2.01 -22.24 14.35
C PRO A 172 -1.57 -20.79 14.05
N TYR A 173 -0.59 -20.59 13.16
CA TYR A 173 0.05 -19.29 12.92
C TYR A 173 -0.55 -18.58 11.69
N VAL A 174 -1.85 -18.26 11.71
CA VAL A 174 -2.55 -17.59 10.60
C VAL A 174 -2.34 -16.07 10.60
N LYS A 175 -2.76 -15.39 9.52
CA LYS A 175 -2.35 -14.00 9.20
C LYS A 175 -2.71 -12.92 10.23
N ASP A 176 -3.68 -13.19 11.09
CA ASP A 176 -4.14 -12.32 12.17
C ASP A 176 -3.37 -12.54 13.49
N GLY A 177 -2.52 -13.57 13.59
CA GLY A 177 -1.73 -13.84 14.80
C GLY A 177 -0.87 -12.67 15.28
N ILE A 178 -0.38 -11.82 14.36
CA ILE A 178 0.33 -10.58 14.69
C ILE A 178 -0.61 -9.58 15.36
N HIS A 179 -1.83 -9.41 14.84
CA HIS A 179 -2.85 -8.53 15.44
C HIS A 179 -3.21 -9.03 16.84
N GLU A 180 -3.49 -10.33 16.98
CA GLU A 180 -3.83 -10.93 18.27
C GLU A 180 -2.69 -10.76 19.30
N THR A 181 -1.44 -10.85 18.87
CA THR A 181 -0.27 -10.63 19.74
C THR A 181 -0.15 -9.18 20.19
N VAL A 182 -0.28 -8.23 19.27
CA VAL A 182 0.00 -6.80 19.53
C VAL A 182 -1.16 -6.10 20.23
N VAL A 183 -2.40 -6.37 19.77
CA VAL A 183 -3.60 -5.69 20.26
C VAL A 183 -4.21 -6.42 21.45
N ASN A 184 -4.31 -7.74 21.39
CA ASN A 184 -4.97 -8.55 22.41
C ASN A 184 -4.00 -9.22 23.40
N GLY A 185 -2.69 -9.08 23.19
CA GLY A 185 -1.65 -9.71 24.04
C GLY A 185 -1.58 -11.23 23.89
N GLN A 186 -2.23 -11.83 22.89
CA GLN A 186 -2.35 -13.27 22.70
C GLN A 186 -1.20 -13.81 21.87
N ARG A 187 -0.15 -14.29 22.56
CA ARG A 187 1.10 -14.73 21.93
C ARG A 187 1.04 -16.08 21.21
N GLY A 188 -0.03 -16.86 21.38
CA GLY A 188 -0.15 -18.20 20.78
C GLY A 188 -0.29 -18.22 19.25
N GLY A 189 -0.60 -17.07 18.64
CA GLY A 189 -0.83 -16.95 17.19
C GLY A 189 0.42 -16.66 16.35
N VAL A 190 1.60 -16.48 16.95
CA VAL A 190 2.86 -16.22 16.23
C VAL A 190 3.81 -17.42 16.33
N ASN A 191 4.57 -17.67 15.26
CA ASN A 191 5.49 -18.80 15.18
C ASN A 191 6.78 -18.52 15.98
N PRO A 192 7.06 -19.27 17.08
CA PRO A 192 8.26 -19.07 17.89
C PRO A 192 9.55 -19.48 17.17
N GLU A 193 9.47 -20.26 16.09
CA GLU A 193 10.64 -20.62 15.26
C GLU A 193 11.10 -19.46 14.37
N GLN A 194 10.39 -18.32 14.37
CA GLN A 194 10.70 -17.13 13.58
C GLN A 194 10.79 -17.39 12.07
N ILE A 195 9.84 -18.20 11.58
CA ILE A 195 9.70 -18.60 10.19
C ILE A 195 8.22 -18.46 9.77
N GLY A 196 7.97 -17.99 8.55
CA GLY A 196 6.65 -18.00 7.93
C GLY A 196 6.62 -17.26 6.59
N SER A 197 5.45 -17.10 5.99
CA SER A 197 5.26 -16.28 4.77
C SER A 197 4.89 -14.81 5.07
N LYS A 198 4.74 -14.45 6.36
CA LYS A 198 4.50 -13.08 6.85
C LYS A 198 5.32 -12.81 8.11
N ALA A 199 5.94 -11.64 8.16
CA ALA A 199 6.73 -11.16 9.29
C ALA A 199 6.40 -9.71 9.61
N ALA A 200 6.61 -9.30 10.86
CA ALA A 200 6.60 -7.92 11.30
C ALA A 200 7.68 -7.67 12.35
N ALA A 201 8.27 -6.48 12.33
CA ALA A 201 9.17 -6.02 13.38
C ALA A 201 8.44 -5.05 14.30
N HIS A 202 8.15 -5.48 15.52
CA HIS A 202 7.39 -4.69 16.47
C HIS A 202 8.29 -3.74 17.25
N PHE A 203 8.10 -2.45 17.01
CA PHE A 203 8.63 -1.37 17.82
C PHE A 203 7.51 -0.71 18.62
N GLN A 204 7.82 -0.31 19.85
CA GLN A 204 6.93 0.44 20.72
C GLN A 204 7.72 1.53 21.44
N LYS A 205 7.18 2.75 21.48
CA LYS A 205 7.76 3.85 22.24
C LYS A 205 6.66 4.73 22.84
N LEU A 206 6.89 5.22 24.05
CA LEU A 206 6.16 6.37 24.59
C LEU A 206 6.90 7.63 24.12
N VAL A 207 6.31 8.40 23.21
CA VAL A 207 6.95 9.55 22.55
C VAL A 207 6.51 10.83 23.26
N ALA A 208 7.45 11.60 23.79
CA ALA A 208 7.17 12.86 24.47
C ALA A 208 6.65 13.95 23.50
N PRO A 209 6.01 15.03 24.00
CA PRO A 209 5.56 16.15 23.16
C PRO A 209 6.70 16.72 22.30
N GLY A 210 6.48 16.83 20.99
CA GLY A 210 7.49 17.27 20.02
C GLY A 210 8.65 16.30 19.77
N GLU A 211 8.71 15.17 20.48
CA GLU A 211 9.73 14.15 20.26
C GLU A 211 9.44 13.39 18.95
N THR A 212 10.53 12.94 18.32
CA THR A 212 10.50 12.13 17.11
C THR A 212 10.90 10.69 17.41
N PHE A 213 10.19 9.74 16.82
CA PHE A 213 10.57 8.32 16.77
C PHE A 213 10.77 7.87 15.33
N VAL A 214 11.94 7.28 15.04
CA VAL A 214 12.33 6.89 13.69
C VAL A 214 12.55 5.39 13.61
N VAL A 215 11.89 4.75 12.65
CA VAL A 215 12.12 3.35 12.26
C VAL A 215 12.66 3.32 10.84
N GLN A 216 13.80 2.66 10.65
CA GLN A 216 14.50 2.54 9.38
C GLN A 216 14.44 1.11 8.87
N ILE A 217 14.16 0.95 7.58
CA ILE A 217 13.97 -0.34 6.91
C ILE A 217 14.83 -0.37 5.65
N ARG A 218 15.41 -1.52 5.33
CA ARG A 218 16.06 -1.78 4.04
C ARG A 218 15.67 -3.15 3.51
N PHE A 219 15.29 -3.22 2.23
CA PHE A 219 15.00 -4.45 1.50
C PHE A 219 15.91 -4.54 0.28
N SER A 220 16.80 -5.53 0.23
CA SER A 220 17.87 -5.60 -0.76
C SER A 220 18.01 -6.98 -1.38
N ASN A 221 18.47 -7.01 -2.63
CA ASN A 221 18.93 -8.22 -3.33
C ASN A 221 20.32 -8.70 -2.92
N LYS A 222 21.01 -7.99 -2.03
CA LYS A 222 22.35 -8.33 -1.55
C LYS A 222 22.37 -8.28 -0.03
N GLN A 223 23.06 -9.23 0.58
CA GLN A 223 23.32 -9.20 2.02
C GLN A 223 24.18 -7.96 2.35
N GLN A 224 23.78 -7.25 3.40
CA GLN A 224 24.47 -6.04 3.88
C GLN A 224 25.07 -6.31 5.26
N HIS A 225 26.36 -6.03 5.45
CA HIS A 225 27.00 -6.11 6.77
C HIS A 225 26.66 -4.90 7.65
N GLN A 226 26.51 -3.73 7.03
CA GLN A 226 26.15 -2.47 7.66
C GLN A 226 24.97 -1.86 6.89
N PRO A 227 23.74 -2.36 7.10
CA PRO A 227 22.60 -2.06 6.22
C PRO A 227 22.24 -0.58 6.16
N PHE A 228 22.66 0.24 7.12
CA PHE A 228 22.17 1.60 7.30
C PHE A 228 23.26 2.68 7.34
N ASP A 229 24.54 2.35 7.20
CA ASP A 229 25.64 3.32 7.31
C ASP A 229 25.57 4.44 6.25
N GLN A 230 25.01 4.12 5.08
CA GLN A 230 24.84 5.07 3.97
C GLN A 230 23.41 5.63 3.86
N LEU A 231 22.51 5.29 4.80
CA LEU A 231 21.09 5.61 4.68
C LEU A 231 20.87 7.11 4.46
N ASP A 232 21.44 7.96 5.31
CA ASP A 232 21.23 9.41 5.19
C ASP A 232 21.88 9.98 3.92
N ALA A 233 23.03 9.47 3.51
CA ALA A 233 23.68 9.88 2.27
C ALA A 233 22.80 9.54 1.05
N ILE A 234 22.21 8.34 1.01
CA ILE A 234 21.33 7.90 -0.07
C ILE A 234 20.06 8.76 -0.10
N PHE A 235 19.41 8.99 1.04
CA PHE A 235 18.23 9.85 1.09
C PHE A 235 18.54 11.28 0.64
N ASN A 236 19.62 11.89 1.14
CA ASN A 236 20.04 13.23 0.73
C ASN A 236 20.30 13.30 -0.79
N GLN A 237 20.96 12.29 -1.35
CA GLN A 237 21.19 12.19 -2.78
C GLN A 237 19.86 12.13 -3.54
N ARG A 238 18.93 11.24 -3.16
CA ARG A 238 17.65 11.08 -3.88
C ARG A 238 16.76 12.31 -3.77
N ILE A 239 16.79 13.02 -2.64
CA ILE A 239 16.11 14.32 -2.47
C ILE A 239 16.70 15.38 -3.43
N GLN A 240 18.03 15.52 -3.47
CA GLN A 240 18.69 16.47 -4.38
C GLN A 240 18.40 16.16 -5.85
N GLU A 241 18.38 14.89 -6.24
CA GLU A 241 18.00 14.46 -7.58
C GLU A 241 16.54 14.79 -7.89
N ALA A 242 15.62 14.57 -6.94
CA ALA A 242 14.21 14.93 -7.10
C ALA A 242 14.03 16.44 -7.26
N ASP A 243 14.73 17.24 -6.44
CA ASP A 243 14.70 18.71 -6.53
C ASP A 243 15.24 19.19 -7.88
N ALA A 244 16.36 18.64 -8.33
CA ALA A 244 16.95 18.95 -9.64
C ALA A 244 15.99 18.56 -10.78
N PHE A 245 15.34 17.40 -10.71
CA PHE A 245 14.36 16.95 -11.69
C PHE A 245 13.17 17.92 -11.77
N TYR A 246 12.53 18.23 -10.64
CA TYR A 246 11.38 19.13 -10.62
C TYR A 246 11.73 20.56 -11.04
N ALA A 247 12.93 21.04 -10.77
CA ALA A 247 13.41 22.32 -11.29
C ALA A 247 13.39 22.40 -12.83
N THR A 248 13.50 21.27 -13.54
CA THR A 248 13.37 21.19 -15.00
C THR A 248 11.92 21.09 -15.49
N VAL A 249 11.00 20.61 -14.64
CA VAL A 249 9.58 20.42 -14.95
C VAL A 249 8.79 21.70 -14.73
N HIS A 250 9.13 22.46 -13.69
CA HIS A 250 8.40 23.67 -13.33
C HIS A 250 8.50 24.76 -14.41
N PRO A 251 7.36 25.33 -14.87
CA PRO A 251 7.40 26.53 -15.67
C PRO A 251 8.09 27.68 -14.93
N ALA A 252 8.90 28.46 -15.64
CA ALA A 252 9.74 29.51 -15.03
C ALA A 252 8.96 30.63 -14.31
N HIS A 253 7.70 30.84 -14.69
CA HIS A 253 6.85 31.91 -14.13
C HIS A 253 6.13 31.53 -12.84
N LEU A 254 6.14 30.24 -12.44
CA LEU A 254 5.48 29.81 -11.21
C LEU A 254 6.21 30.35 -9.97
N SER A 255 5.43 30.84 -9.00
CA SER A 255 5.88 31.12 -7.65
C SER A 255 6.33 29.84 -6.92
N PRO A 256 7.07 29.96 -5.79
CA PRO A 256 7.45 28.80 -4.98
C PRO A 256 6.26 27.95 -4.53
N ASP A 257 5.14 28.59 -4.15
CA ASP A 257 3.94 27.89 -3.69
C ASP A 257 3.26 27.13 -4.83
N GLU A 258 3.15 27.73 -6.01
CA GLU A 258 2.59 27.06 -7.20
C GLU A 258 3.45 25.88 -7.64
N LYS A 259 4.79 25.98 -7.52
CA LYS A 259 5.71 24.85 -7.78
C LYS A 259 5.47 23.71 -6.80
N LEU A 260 5.29 24.03 -5.51
CA LEU A 260 5.00 23.03 -4.49
C LEU A 260 3.66 22.32 -4.76
N ILE A 261 2.61 23.07 -5.09
CA ILE A 261 1.30 22.51 -5.46
C ILE A 261 1.43 21.58 -6.67
N GLN A 262 2.14 22.01 -7.71
CA GLN A 262 2.36 21.19 -8.91
C GLN A 262 3.10 19.88 -8.57
N ARG A 263 4.18 19.95 -7.78
CA ARG A 263 4.96 18.78 -7.36
C ARG A 263 4.12 17.79 -6.57
N GLN A 264 3.33 18.27 -5.62
CA GLN A 264 2.45 17.42 -4.81
C GLN A 264 1.32 16.80 -5.63
N ALA A 265 0.74 17.53 -6.58
CA ALA A 265 -0.28 17.00 -7.50
C ALA A 265 0.30 15.87 -8.38
N LEU A 266 1.50 16.07 -8.94
CA LEU A 266 2.21 15.03 -9.69
C LEU A 266 2.59 13.85 -8.79
N ALA A 267 3.04 14.11 -7.56
CA ALA A 267 3.33 13.07 -6.59
C ALA A 267 2.11 12.20 -6.30
N GLY A 268 0.92 12.80 -6.15
CA GLY A 268 -0.33 12.08 -5.97
C GLY A 268 -0.62 11.08 -7.07
N LEU A 269 -0.50 11.51 -8.35
CA LEU A 269 -0.66 10.61 -9.50
C LEU A 269 0.33 9.44 -9.48
N LEU A 270 1.58 9.71 -9.11
CA LEU A 270 2.61 8.67 -9.03
C LEU A 270 2.38 7.71 -7.87
N TRP A 271 1.92 8.18 -6.72
CA TRP A 271 1.56 7.34 -5.57
C TRP A 271 0.30 6.49 -5.79
N SER A 272 -0.56 6.87 -6.75
CA SER A 272 -1.74 6.10 -7.17
C SER A 272 -1.45 5.02 -8.21
N LYS A 273 -0.18 4.79 -8.59
CA LYS A 273 0.18 3.62 -9.41
C LYS A 273 0.04 2.34 -8.57
N GLN A 274 -0.77 1.40 -9.03
CA GLN A 274 -1.03 0.14 -8.32
C GLN A 274 -0.78 -1.07 -9.20
N PHE A 275 -0.24 -2.14 -8.60
CA PHE A 275 -0.25 -3.45 -9.22
C PHE A 275 -1.67 -4.02 -9.19
N TYR A 276 -2.19 -4.40 -10.36
CA TYR A 276 -3.55 -4.89 -10.51
C TYR A 276 -3.53 -6.24 -11.24
N HIS A 277 -4.00 -7.28 -10.56
CA HIS A 277 -4.10 -8.64 -11.09
C HIS A 277 -5.55 -9.10 -11.07
N TYR A 278 -6.13 -9.24 -12.26
CA TYR A 278 -7.51 -9.70 -12.44
C TYR A 278 -7.61 -10.50 -13.73
N SER A 279 -8.13 -11.72 -13.63
CA SER A 279 -8.45 -12.56 -14.76
C SER A 279 -9.93 -12.89 -14.73
N VAL A 280 -10.66 -12.44 -15.76
CA VAL A 280 -12.10 -12.72 -15.85
C VAL A 280 -12.33 -14.22 -15.98
N GLU A 281 -11.53 -14.92 -16.78
CA GLU A 281 -11.62 -16.38 -16.92
C GLU A 281 -11.47 -17.10 -15.58
N LEU A 282 -10.42 -16.79 -14.81
CA LEU A 282 -10.20 -17.44 -13.51
C LEU A 282 -11.30 -17.08 -12.51
N TRP A 283 -11.74 -15.81 -12.51
CA TRP A 283 -12.85 -15.36 -11.69
C TRP A 283 -14.11 -16.18 -11.97
N LEU A 284 -14.55 -16.28 -13.24
CA LEU A 284 -15.78 -17.00 -13.61
C LEU A 284 -15.70 -18.49 -13.26
N LYS A 285 -14.55 -19.15 -13.48
CA LYS A 285 -14.34 -20.57 -13.20
C LYS A 285 -14.20 -20.89 -11.71
N GLY A 286 -13.72 -19.93 -10.92
CA GLY A 286 -13.32 -20.13 -9.55
C GLY A 286 -11.96 -20.84 -9.40
N ASP A 287 -11.50 -20.92 -8.16
CA ASP A 287 -10.23 -21.53 -7.81
C ASP A 287 -10.31 -23.08 -7.81
N PRO A 288 -9.24 -23.80 -8.20
CA PRO A 288 -9.16 -25.26 -8.16
C PRO A 288 -9.39 -25.88 -6.78
N VAL A 289 -9.03 -25.17 -5.72
CA VAL A 289 -9.20 -25.59 -4.33
C VAL A 289 -10.26 -24.71 -3.67
N GLY A 290 -11.23 -25.35 -3.02
CA GLY A 290 -12.29 -24.68 -2.29
C GLY A 290 -13.67 -25.18 -2.70
N THR A 291 -14.70 -24.41 -2.33
CA THR A 291 -16.07 -24.69 -2.75
C THR A 291 -16.25 -24.27 -4.21
N PRO A 292 -16.76 -25.15 -5.09
CA PRO A 292 -17.05 -24.78 -6.47
C PRO A 292 -17.98 -23.56 -6.54
N THR A 293 -17.72 -22.66 -7.49
CA THR A 293 -18.57 -21.50 -7.72
C THR A 293 -19.98 -21.93 -8.15
N PRO A 294 -21.06 -21.27 -7.68
CA PRO A 294 -22.41 -21.54 -8.15
C PRO A 294 -22.54 -21.37 -9.67
N PRO A 295 -23.45 -22.09 -10.37
CA PRO A 295 -23.62 -21.97 -11.82
C PRO A 295 -23.88 -20.53 -12.30
N GLN A 296 -24.60 -19.73 -11.51
CA GLN A 296 -24.90 -18.33 -11.83
C GLN A 296 -23.66 -17.45 -11.94
N HIS A 297 -22.51 -17.90 -11.42
CA HIS A 297 -21.25 -17.17 -11.50
C HIS A 297 -20.75 -17.02 -12.94
N GLN A 298 -21.12 -17.96 -13.83
CA GLN A 298 -20.76 -17.93 -15.26
C GLN A 298 -21.42 -16.76 -16.01
N ASP A 299 -22.58 -16.30 -15.54
CA ASP A 299 -23.31 -15.15 -16.09
C ASP A 299 -23.08 -13.87 -15.26
N GLY A 300 -22.06 -13.89 -14.40
CA GLY A 300 -21.72 -12.79 -13.49
C GLY A 300 -21.17 -11.55 -14.19
N ARG A 301 -20.72 -10.60 -13.38
CA ARG A 301 -20.08 -9.36 -13.84
C ARG A 301 -18.99 -9.66 -14.88
N ASN A 302 -19.04 -8.94 -16.00
CA ASN A 302 -18.07 -9.00 -17.11
C ASN A 302 -17.93 -10.38 -17.79
N HIS A 303 -18.92 -11.28 -17.73
CA HIS A 303 -18.79 -12.63 -18.31
C HIS A 303 -18.46 -12.66 -19.81
N ASP A 304 -18.88 -11.65 -20.58
CA ASP A 304 -18.53 -11.49 -22.00
C ASP A 304 -17.05 -11.16 -22.26
N TRP A 305 -16.29 -10.81 -21.21
CA TRP A 305 -14.89 -10.40 -21.28
C TRP A 305 -13.94 -11.51 -20.83
N GLY A 306 -14.27 -12.77 -21.05
CA GLY A 306 -13.47 -13.92 -20.59
C GLY A 306 -12.00 -13.92 -21.02
N HIS A 307 -11.62 -13.19 -22.06
CA HIS A 307 -10.23 -13.05 -22.53
C HIS A 307 -9.41 -12.01 -21.74
N LEU A 308 -10.06 -11.15 -20.95
CA LEU A 308 -9.39 -10.04 -20.27
C LEU A 308 -8.53 -10.55 -19.10
N TYR A 309 -7.26 -10.14 -19.12
CA TYR A 309 -6.24 -10.54 -18.16
C TYR A 309 -5.33 -9.36 -17.81
N ASN A 310 -5.49 -8.82 -16.60
CA ASN A 310 -4.63 -7.78 -16.04
C ASN A 310 -3.50 -8.39 -15.22
N LEU A 311 -2.26 -8.00 -15.45
CA LEU A 311 -1.11 -8.35 -14.59
C LEU A 311 -0.04 -7.26 -14.67
N ASP A 312 -0.45 -6.02 -14.41
CA ASP A 312 0.36 -4.85 -14.70
C ASP A 312 0.31 -3.84 -13.54
N VAL A 313 1.25 -2.90 -13.56
CA VAL A 313 1.12 -1.67 -12.77
C VAL A 313 0.36 -0.64 -13.59
N LEU A 314 -0.75 -0.18 -13.05
CA LEU A 314 -1.70 0.72 -13.70
C LEU A 314 -1.83 2.02 -12.92
N SER A 315 -2.13 3.10 -13.63
CA SER A 315 -2.49 4.39 -13.02
C SER A 315 -3.95 4.33 -12.59
N MET A 316 -4.21 4.52 -11.29
CA MET A 316 -5.56 4.48 -10.74
C MET A 316 -6.10 5.89 -10.51
N PRO A 317 -7.41 6.12 -10.71
CA PRO A 317 -8.07 7.38 -10.33
C PRO A 317 -7.83 7.73 -8.86
N ASP A 318 -7.99 6.73 -8.00
CA ASP A 318 -7.63 6.78 -6.59
C ASP A 318 -7.13 5.41 -6.13
N LYS A 319 -6.31 5.35 -5.08
CA LYS A 319 -5.73 4.07 -4.62
C LYS A 319 -6.62 3.30 -3.64
N TRP A 320 -7.68 3.91 -3.13
CA TRP A 320 -8.52 3.37 -2.07
C TRP A 320 -10.00 3.34 -2.46
N GLU A 321 -10.52 4.45 -2.94
CA GLU A 321 -11.90 4.64 -3.36
C GLU A 321 -12.16 3.95 -4.71
N TYR A 322 -11.25 4.18 -5.65
CA TYR A 322 -11.29 3.58 -6.99
C TYR A 322 -10.03 2.75 -7.28
N PRO A 323 -9.75 1.67 -6.53
CA PRO A 323 -8.54 0.84 -6.67
C PRO A 323 -8.63 -0.08 -7.91
N TRP A 324 -9.17 0.45 -9.00
CA TRP A 324 -9.42 -0.16 -10.29
C TRP A 324 -9.21 0.89 -11.38
N TYR A 325 -8.79 0.45 -12.56
CA TYR A 325 -8.55 1.37 -13.66
C TYR A 325 -9.86 1.72 -14.38
N ALA A 326 -9.93 2.95 -14.86
CA ALA A 326 -10.96 3.41 -15.77
C ALA A 326 -10.29 3.91 -17.05
N ALA A 327 -10.74 3.42 -18.21
CA ALA A 327 -10.07 3.73 -19.48
C ALA A 327 -10.09 5.23 -19.80
N TRP A 328 -11.21 5.90 -19.50
CA TRP A 328 -11.34 7.35 -19.76
C TRP A 328 -10.46 8.16 -18.81
N ASP A 329 -10.47 7.89 -17.49
CA ASP A 329 -9.54 8.51 -16.53
C ASP A 329 -8.08 8.33 -16.93
N THR A 330 -7.70 7.14 -17.41
CA THR A 330 -6.34 6.85 -17.87
C THR A 330 -5.90 7.84 -18.95
N ALA A 331 -6.78 8.23 -19.86
CA ALA A 331 -6.49 9.22 -20.88
C ALA A 331 -6.26 10.62 -20.28
N PHE A 332 -7.08 11.03 -19.31
CA PHE A 332 -6.92 12.31 -18.62
C PHE A 332 -5.68 12.37 -17.75
N GLN A 333 -5.39 11.31 -16.99
CA GLN A 333 -4.18 11.18 -16.15
C GLN A 333 -2.90 11.16 -17.00
N SER A 334 -2.95 10.61 -18.21
CA SER A 334 -1.80 10.56 -19.11
C SER A 334 -1.31 11.95 -19.51
N LEU A 335 -2.17 12.97 -19.53
CA LEU A 335 -1.79 14.34 -19.86
C LEU A 335 -0.81 14.95 -18.84
N PRO A 336 -1.13 15.05 -17.52
CA PRO A 336 -0.18 15.51 -16.53
C PRO A 336 0.98 14.54 -16.32
N ILE A 337 0.78 13.22 -16.41
CA ILE A 337 1.90 12.28 -16.26
C ILE A 337 2.93 12.47 -17.39
N ALA A 338 2.51 12.76 -18.62
CA ALA A 338 3.44 13.01 -19.72
C ALA A 338 4.38 14.21 -19.48
N MET A 339 4.06 15.12 -18.54
CA MET A 339 4.96 16.20 -18.14
C MET A 339 6.22 15.69 -17.43
N VAL A 340 6.13 14.54 -16.76
CA VAL A 340 7.22 13.96 -15.96
C VAL A 340 7.70 12.60 -16.48
N ASP A 341 6.84 11.87 -17.19
CA ASP A 341 7.11 10.53 -17.70
C ASP A 341 6.28 10.23 -18.97
N PRO A 342 6.68 10.77 -20.13
CA PRO A 342 5.95 10.55 -21.38
C PRO A 342 5.99 9.09 -21.84
N GLU A 343 7.00 8.32 -21.44
CA GLU A 343 7.06 6.89 -21.74
C GLU A 343 6.00 6.12 -20.96
N TRP A 344 5.84 6.38 -19.66
CA TRP A 344 4.78 5.78 -18.86
C TRP A 344 3.40 6.11 -19.41
N ALA A 345 3.12 7.39 -19.69
CA ALA A 345 1.83 7.80 -20.26
C ALA A 345 1.50 7.03 -21.55
N LYS A 346 2.47 6.93 -22.47
CA LYS A 346 2.32 6.13 -23.70
C LYS A 346 2.09 4.65 -23.40
N ARG A 347 2.83 4.06 -22.47
CA ARG A 347 2.69 2.64 -22.09
C ARG A 347 1.29 2.34 -21.54
N GLN A 348 0.75 3.21 -20.69
CA GLN A 348 -0.61 3.05 -20.12
C GLN A 348 -1.69 3.08 -21.21
N LEU A 349 -1.59 4.03 -22.17
CA LEU A 349 -2.53 4.09 -23.29
C LEU A 349 -2.45 2.87 -24.20
N ILE A 350 -1.25 2.37 -24.49
CA ILE A 350 -1.05 1.17 -25.32
C ILE A 350 -1.54 -0.09 -24.58
N LEU A 351 -1.41 -0.15 -23.26
CA LEU A 351 -1.77 -1.32 -22.46
C LEU A 351 -3.25 -1.69 -22.67
N LEU A 352 -4.15 -0.70 -22.64
CA LEU A 352 -5.58 -0.90 -22.86
C LEU A 352 -5.95 -1.34 -24.29
N LEU A 353 -5.00 -1.26 -25.23
CA LEU A 353 -5.17 -1.68 -26.63
C LEU A 353 -4.53 -3.05 -26.91
N ARG A 354 -3.95 -3.70 -25.91
CA ARG A 354 -3.37 -5.04 -26.04
C ARG A 354 -4.46 -6.09 -26.24
N GLU A 355 -4.10 -7.18 -26.90
CA GLU A 355 -4.98 -8.31 -27.21
C GLU A 355 -5.54 -9.03 -25.97
N TRP A 356 -4.93 -8.84 -24.79
CA TRP A 356 -5.41 -9.36 -23.51
C TRP A 356 -6.17 -8.32 -22.66
N TYR A 357 -6.42 -7.12 -23.20
CA TYR A 357 -7.28 -6.07 -22.62
C TYR A 357 -8.47 -5.77 -23.53
N MET A 358 -8.22 -5.55 -24.82
CA MET A 358 -9.22 -5.11 -25.79
C MET A 358 -10.09 -6.28 -26.25
N HIS A 359 -11.40 -6.04 -26.31
CA HIS A 359 -12.36 -7.02 -26.80
C HIS A 359 -12.13 -7.34 -28.28
N PRO A 360 -12.37 -8.58 -28.76
CA PRO A 360 -12.20 -8.96 -30.16
C PRO A 360 -12.97 -8.11 -31.21
N ASN A 361 -13.98 -7.35 -30.78
CA ASN A 361 -14.72 -6.41 -31.64
C ASN A 361 -14.08 -5.01 -31.69
N GLY A 362 -12.96 -4.79 -30.99
CA GLY A 362 -12.25 -3.50 -30.88
C GLY A 362 -12.66 -2.63 -29.69
N GLN A 363 -13.56 -3.09 -28.81
CA GLN A 363 -13.96 -2.33 -27.62
C GLN A 363 -12.85 -2.33 -26.54
N ILE A 364 -12.59 -1.17 -25.94
CA ILE A 364 -11.68 -1.00 -24.81
C ILE A 364 -12.47 -1.22 -23.50
N PRO A 365 -11.92 -1.94 -22.51
CA PRO A 365 -12.63 -2.20 -21.26
C PRO A 365 -12.87 -0.90 -20.49
N ALA A 366 -14.13 -0.60 -20.18
CA ALA A 366 -14.49 0.68 -19.58
C ALA A 366 -13.94 0.85 -18.15
N TYR A 367 -14.40 0.03 -17.21
CA TYR A 367 -13.96 -0.03 -15.81
C TYR A 367 -14.43 -1.34 -15.15
N GLU A 368 -13.86 -1.71 -14.00
CA GLU A 368 -14.05 -3.04 -13.37
C GLU A 368 -15.52 -3.44 -13.17
N TRP A 369 -16.42 -2.50 -12.87
CA TRP A 369 -17.82 -2.82 -12.63
C TRP A 369 -18.59 -3.22 -13.89
N ASN A 370 -18.19 -2.71 -15.05
CA ASN A 370 -18.83 -2.98 -16.33
C ASN A 370 -17.86 -2.68 -17.48
N PHE A 371 -17.13 -3.69 -17.97
CA PHE A 371 -16.18 -3.47 -19.07
C PHE A 371 -16.87 -3.13 -20.39
N SER A 372 -18.12 -3.57 -20.57
CA SER A 372 -18.93 -3.28 -21.76
C SER A 372 -19.53 -1.88 -21.76
N ASP A 373 -19.37 -1.10 -20.68
CA ASP A 373 -19.98 0.22 -20.61
C ASP A 373 -19.46 1.14 -21.71
N VAL A 374 -20.29 2.11 -22.07
CA VAL A 374 -19.88 3.23 -22.89
C VAL A 374 -19.24 4.25 -21.95
N ASN A 375 -17.91 4.25 -21.89
CA ASN A 375 -17.23 5.32 -21.18
C ASN A 375 -17.50 6.65 -21.91
N PRO A 376 -18.10 7.64 -21.22
CA PRO A 376 -18.36 8.93 -21.82
C PRO A 376 -17.05 9.66 -22.22
N PRO A 377 -17.15 10.68 -23.08
CA PRO A 377 -18.32 11.56 -23.26
C PRO A 377 -19.58 10.90 -23.83
#